data_AF-A0A0K2JC84-F1
#
_entry.id   AF-A0A0K2JC84-F1
#
_cell.length_a   1.000
_cell.length_b   1.000
_cell.length_c   1.000
_cell.angle_alpha   90.00
_cell.angle_beta   90.00
_cell.angle_gamma   90.00
#
_symmetry.space_group_name_H-M   'P 1'
#
loop_
_entity.id
_entity.type
_entity.pdbx_description
1 polymer ?
#
loop_
_entity_poly.entity_id
_entity_poly.type
_entity_poly.pdbx_seq_one_letter_code
_entity_poly.pdbx_strand_id
1 'polypeptide(L)'
;MEVNMSIEKVIQLRKQNKKNEAKELMETLISLEPDNPYYNYQMAWCNDSLGKEKEAIQYYVKAIDLGLIGEDLLGAYIGLGSSYRTLGEYKKAKTLFETAMKQFPNNNTLKTFYSIVLYNLKDYKNSVSLLLKLLIKTSSDEEIKSFSGALDFYSDNLDEIF
;
A
#
# COMPACT_ATOMS: atom_id res chain seq x y z
N MET A 1 -1.88 36.16 11.27
CA MET A 1 -1.79 35.32 10.06
C MET A 1 -2.60 34.08 10.36
N GLU A 2 -3.74 33.89 9.70
CA GLU A 2 -4.44 32.61 9.76
C GLU A 2 -3.48 31.54 9.24
N VAL A 3 -3.15 30.57 10.10
CA VAL A 3 -2.57 29.33 9.61
C VAL A 3 -3.62 28.76 8.68
N ASN A 4 -3.32 28.69 7.37
CA ASN A 4 -4.23 28.04 6.42
C ASN A 4 -4.28 26.55 6.79
N MET A 5 -5.26 26.19 7.62
CA MET A 5 -5.50 24.85 8.13
C MET A 5 -6.27 24.06 7.09
N SER A 6 -5.55 23.49 6.13
CA SER A 6 -6.15 22.71 5.06
C SER A 6 -5.40 21.40 4.82
N ILE A 7 -6.08 20.40 4.27
CA ILE A 7 -5.45 19.14 3.90
C ILE A 7 -4.42 19.35 2.77
N GLU A 8 -4.67 20.28 1.85
CA GLU A 8 -3.71 20.64 0.81
C GLU A 8 -2.39 21.10 1.43
N LYS A 9 -2.43 21.82 2.56
CA LYS A 9 -1.23 22.22 3.29
C LYS A 9 -0.52 21.02 3.92
N VAL A 10 -1.25 20.08 4.51
CA VAL A 10 -0.68 18.82 5.04
C VAL A 10 0.04 18.05 3.93
N ILE A 11 -0.60 17.90 2.77
CA ILE A 11 -0.03 17.22 1.60
C ILE A 11 1.21 17.97 1.09
N GLN A 12 1.17 19.30 1.03
CA GLN A 12 2.32 20.11 0.64
C GLN A 12 3.52 19.91 1.58
N LEU A 13 3.29 19.95 2.89
CA LEU A 13 4.34 19.76 3.90
C LEU A 13 4.99 18.37 3.76
N ARG A 14 4.19 17.32 3.54
CA ARG A 14 4.69 15.97 3.27
C ARG A 14 5.57 15.91 2.01
N LYS A 15 5.14 16.53 0.92
CA LYS A 15 5.93 16.61 -0.33
C LYS A 15 7.26 17.36 -0.13
N GLN A 16 7.31 18.29 0.81
CA GLN A 16 8.52 19.02 1.21
C GLN A 16 9.36 18.26 2.25
N ASN A 17 9.02 17.01 2.56
CA ASN A 17 9.65 16.19 3.61
C ASN A 17 9.55 16.78 5.03
N LYS A 18 8.66 17.75 5.25
CA LYS A 18 8.35 18.36 6.57
C LYS A 18 7.32 17.51 7.31
N LYS A 19 7.67 16.26 7.60
CA LYS A 19 6.75 15.23 8.11
C LYS A 19 6.19 15.56 9.51
N ASN A 20 7.01 16.13 10.40
CA ASN A 20 6.56 16.54 11.74
C ASN A 20 5.56 17.71 11.67
N GLU A 21 5.86 18.77 10.90
CA GLU A 21 4.93 19.90 10.68
C GLU A 21 3.61 19.41 10.07
N ALA A 22 3.66 18.46 9.14
CA ALA A 22 2.46 17.86 8.55
C ALA A 22 1.63 17.10 9.58
N LYS A 23 2.27 16.36 10.50
CA LYS A 23 1.59 15.64 11.57
C LYS A 23 0.94 16.60 12.57
N GLU A 24 1.65 17.63 13.02
CA GLU A 24 1.11 18.64 13.95
C GLU A 24 -0.14 19.34 13.37
N LEU A 25 -0.08 19.71 12.09
CA LEU A 25 -1.24 20.28 11.42
C LEU A 25 -2.40 19.27 11.30
N MET A 26 -2.09 18.01 10.97
CA MET A 26 -3.09 16.96 10.87
C MET A 26 -3.72 16.63 12.24
N GLU A 27 -2.98 16.74 13.34
CA GLU A 27 -3.51 16.57 14.71
C GLU A 27 -4.57 17.63 15.02
N THR A 28 -4.36 18.86 14.52
CA THR A 28 -5.35 19.92 14.64
C THR A 28 -6.59 19.59 13.81
N LEU A 29 -6.42 19.23 12.53
CA LEU A 29 -7.54 18.95 11.62
C LEU A 29 -8.39 17.76 12.05
N ILE A 30 -7.77 16.65 12.47
CA ILE A 30 -8.50 15.46 12.90
C ILE A 30 -9.21 15.69 14.25
N SER A 31 -8.74 16.61 15.09
CA SER A 31 -9.44 16.95 16.34
C SER A 31 -10.78 17.65 16.11
N LEU A 32 -10.93 18.34 14.97
CA LEU A 32 -12.17 19.01 14.58
C LEU A 32 -13.19 18.02 14.00
N GLU A 33 -12.72 17.02 13.25
CA GLU A 33 -13.55 15.99 12.63
C GLU A 33 -12.96 14.58 12.85
N PRO A 34 -13.07 14.03 14.07
CA PRO A 34 -12.40 12.78 14.45
C PRO A 34 -12.88 11.54 13.68
N ASP A 35 -14.09 11.60 13.13
CA ASP A 35 -14.72 10.51 12.37
C ASP A 35 -14.80 10.81 10.87
N ASN A 36 -14.01 11.77 10.37
CA ASN A 36 -13.85 11.97 8.94
C ASN A 36 -12.90 10.87 8.38
N PRO A 37 -13.36 10.00 7.46
CA PRO A 37 -12.54 8.89 6.95
C PRO A 37 -11.29 9.37 6.23
N TYR A 38 -11.39 10.47 5.48
CA TYR A 38 -10.25 11.03 4.76
C TYR A 38 -9.20 11.61 5.71
N TYR A 39 -9.62 12.28 6.79
CA TYR A 39 -8.68 12.83 7.78
C TYR A 39 -7.96 11.72 8.56
N ASN A 40 -8.67 10.64 8.90
CA ASN A 40 -8.05 9.44 9.46
C ASN A 40 -7.00 8.86 8.51
N TYR A 41 -7.30 8.75 7.22
CA TYR A 41 -6.33 8.28 6.22
C TYR A 41 -5.09 9.19 6.13
N GLN A 42 -5.27 10.52 6.10
CA GLN A 42 -4.13 11.45 6.05
C GLN A 42 -3.28 11.40 7.34
N MET A 43 -3.90 11.24 8.50
CA MET A 43 -3.20 11.04 9.78
C MET A 43 -2.41 9.72 9.79
N ALA A 44 -2.98 8.65 9.25
CA ALA A 44 -2.29 7.37 9.11
C ALA A 44 -1.00 7.53 8.30
N TRP A 45 -1.08 8.21 7.16
CA TRP A 45 0.08 8.48 6.31
C TRP A 45 1.13 9.35 7.03
N CYS A 46 0.72 10.37 7.78
CA CYS A 46 1.67 11.18 8.56
C CYS A 46 2.47 10.31 9.53
N ASN A 47 1.82 9.37 10.24
CA ASN A 47 2.49 8.46 11.17
C ASN A 47 3.40 7.44 10.44
N ASP A 48 2.91 6.80 9.39
CA ASP A 48 3.67 5.87 8.53
C ASP A 48 4.95 6.54 8.00
N SER A 49 4.83 7.75 7.46
CA SER A 49 5.99 8.48 6.94
C SER A 49 7.07 8.79 7.98
N LEU A 50 6.70 8.81 9.27
CA LEU A 50 7.61 8.99 10.41
C LEU A 50 8.11 7.66 11.00
N GLY A 51 7.77 6.52 10.39
CA GLY A 51 8.09 5.18 10.89
C GLY A 51 7.24 4.75 12.09
N LYS A 52 6.17 5.48 12.41
CA LYS A 52 5.25 5.20 13.51
C LYS A 52 4.13 4.25 13.05
N GLU A 53 4.54 3.05 12.68
CA GLU A 53 3.67 2.08 12.00
C GLU A 53 2.51 1.61 12.88
N LYS A 54 2.73 1.46 14.20
CA LYS A 54 1.69 1.03 15.14
C LYS A 54 0.57 2.05 15.24
N GLU A 55 0.93 3.34 15.29
CA GLU A 55 0.00 4.46 15.30
C GLU A 55 -0.70 4.59 13.95
N ALA A 56 0.03 4.46 12.84
CA ALA A 56 -0.54 4.51 11.49
C ALA A 56 -1.65 3.48 11.28
N ILE A 57 -1.45 2.24 11.75
CA ILE A 57 -2.44 1.15 11.64
C ILE A 57 -3.80 1.55 12.22
N GLN A 58 -3.82 2.20 13.40
CA GLN A 58 -5.07 2.58 14.06
C GLN A 58 -5.90 3.53 13.19
N TYR A 59 -5.23 4.51 12.58
CA TYR A 59 -5.87 5.49 11.71
C TYR A 59 -6.26 4.93 10.35
N TYR A 60 -5.46 4.05 9.75
CA TYR A 60 -5.83 3.37 8.51
C TYR A 60 -7.07 2.49 8.70
N VAL A 61 -7.10 1.67 9.76
CA VAL A 61 -8.26 0.83 10.08
C VAL A 61 -9.50 1.69 10.30
N LYS A 62 -9.39 2.74 11.11
CA LYS A 62 -10.49 3.66 11.37
C LYS A 62 -11.00 4.33 10.08
N ALA A 63 -10.11 4.74 9.18
CA ALA A 63 -10.50 5.33 7.89
C ALA A 63 -11.32 4.34 7.04
N ILE A 64 -10.88 3.09 6.96
CA ILE A 64 -11.57 2.02 6.21
C ILE A 64 -12.94 1.73 6.84
N ASP A 65 -13.00 1.59 8.17
CA ASP A 65 -14.24 1.30 8.91
C ASP A 65 -15.28 2.44 8.79
N LEU A 66 -14.82 3.68 8.69
CA LEU A 66 -15.64 4.87 8.46
C LEU A 66 -16.08 5.04 6.99
N GLY A 67 -15.74 4.10 6.11
CA GLY A 67 -16.22 4.09 4.73
C GLY A 67 -15.39 4.96 3.78
N LEU A 68 -14.07 5.02 3.94
CA LEU A 68 -13.19 5.55 2.89
C LEU A 68 -13.42 4.81 1.56
N ILE A 69 -13.40 5.53 0.44
CA ILE A 69 -13.74 4.97 -0.89
C ILE A 69 -12.69 5.32 -1.96
N GLY A 70 -12.80 4.67 -3.12
CA GLY A 70 -12.04 5.02 -4.32
C GLY A 70 -10.52 4.85 -4.18
N GLU A 71 -9.78 5.77 -4.80
CA GLU A 71 -8.31 5.76 -4.79
C GLU A 71 -7.72 5.95 -3.39
N ASP A 72 -8.41 6.68 -2.50
CA ASP A 72 -7.96 6.82 -1.12
C ASP A 72 -8.09 5.50 -0.35
N LEU A 73 -9.16 4.73 -0.57
CA LEU A 73 -9.31 3.38 0.00
C LEU A 73 -8.21 2.44 -0.48
N LEU A 74 -7.90 2.48 -1.79
CA LEU A 74 -6.77 1.75 -2.36
C LEU A 74 -5.45 2.15 -1.68
N GLY A 75 -5.21 3.44 -1.50
CA GLY A 75 -4.05 3.98 -0.80
C GLY A 75 -3.98 3.52 0.65
N ALA A 76 -5.11 3.50 1.36
CA ALA A 76 -5.20 3.01 2.73
C ALA A 76 -4.89 1.52 2.84
N TYR A 77 -5.36 0.68 1.90
CA TYR A 77 -4.98 -0.74 1.86
C TYR A 77 -3.48 -0.95 1.65
N ILE A 78 -2.88 -0.19 0.74
CA ILE A 78 -1.43 -0.25 0.48
C ILE A 78 -0.63 0.20 1.71
N GLY A 79 -1.01 1.32 2.32
CA GLY A 79 -0.37 1.84 3.53
C GLY A 79 -0.49 0.86 4.70
N LEU A 80 -1.72 0.43 5.03
CA LEU A 80 -1.97 -0.50 6.12
C LEU A 80 -1.27 -1.86 5.94
N GLY A 81 -1.30 -2.41 4.72
CA GLY A 81 -0.60 -3.66 4.41
C GLY A 81 0.92 -3.52 4.53
N SER A 82 1.46 -2.37 4.15
CA SER A 82 2.88 -2.04 4.33
C SER A 82 3.25 -1.89 5.80
N SER A 83 2.44 -1.19 6.60
CA SER A 83 2.66 -1.07 8.05
C SER A 83 2.62 -2.42 8.76
N TYR A 84 1.64 -3.27 8.44
CA TYR A 84 1.61 -4.65 8.97
C TYR A 84 2.88 -5.42 8.58
N ARG A 85 3.35 -5.29 7.34
CA ARG A 85 4.58 -5.92 6.87
C ARG A 85 5.81 -5.39 7.61
N THR A 86 5.94 -4.07 7.80
CA THR A 86 7.07 -3.46 8.55
C THR A 86 7.13 -4.00 9.98
N LEU A 87 5.99 -4.22 10.62
CA LEU A 87 5.91 -4.78 11.97
C LEU A 87 6.06 -6.31 12.06
N GLY A 88 6.25 -7.00 10.93
CA GLY A 88 6.36 -8.46 10.90
C GLY A 88 5.01 -9.19 10.95
N GLU A 89 3.89 -8.47 10.88
CA GLU A 89 2.54 -9.03 10.89
C GLU A 89 2.11 -9.54 9.50
N TYR A 90 2.97 -10.33 8.86
CA TYR A 90 2.84 -10.72 7.45
C TYR A 90 1.52 -11.44 7.13
N LYS A 91 1.00 -12.25 8.07
CA LYS A 91 -0.28 -12.93 7.89
C LYS A 91 -1.46 -11.95 7.79
N LYS A 92 -1.45 -10.87 8.59
CA LYS A 92 -2.47 -9.83 8.51
C LYS A 92 -2.35 -9.04 7.19
N ALA A 93 -1.13 -8.70 6.80
CA ALA A 93 -0.86 -8.05 5.52
C ALA A 93 -1.38 -8.90 4.34
N LYS A 94 -1.16 -10.23 4.37
CA LYS A 94 -1.67 -11.17 3.35
C LYS A 94 -3.19 -11.12 3.26
N THR A 95 -3.90 -11.31 4.37
CA THR A 95 -5.38 -11.30 4.38
C THR A 95 -5.95 -9.95 3.95
N LEU A 96 -5.32 -8.86 4.35
CA LEU A 96 -5.72 -7.51 3.93
C LEU A 96 -5.59 -7.34 2.41
N PHE A 97 -4.43 -7.71 1.84
CA PHE A 97 -4.22 -7.59 0.40
C PHE A 97 -5.11 -8.52 -0.42
N GLU A 98 -5.40 -9.73 0.07
CA GLU A 98 -6.40 -10.62 -0.55
C GLU A 98 -7.79 -9.98 -0.59
N THR A 99 -8.16 -9.25 0.47
CA THR A 99 -9.43 -8.51 0.53
C THR A 99 -9.41 -7.32 -0.43
N ALA A 100 -8.33 -6.52 -0.43
CA ALA A 100 -8.16 -5.38 -1.31
C ALA A 100 -8.19 -5.79 -2.80
N MET A 101 -7.56 -6.91 -3.17
CA MET A 101 -7.56 -7.42 -4.54
C MET A 101 -8.94 -7.91 -5.01
N LYS A 102 -9.86 -8.28 -4.12
CA LYS A 102 -11.26 -8.54 -4.51
C LYS A 102 -11.99 -7.27 -4.92
N GLN A 103 -11.69 -6.14 -4.26
CA GLN A 103 -12.28 -4.83 -4.56
C GLN A 103 -11.60 -4.15 -5.75
N PHE A 104 -10.28 -4.34 -5.91
CA PHE A 104 -9.46 -3.73 -6.95
C PHE A 104 -8.71 -4.79 -7.78
N PRO A 105 -9.42 -5.69 -8.49
CA PRO A 105 -8.83 -6.88 -9.14
C PRO A 105 -7.83 -6.56 -10.26
N ASN A 106 -7.92 -5.37 -10.84
CA ASN A 106 -7.06 -4.92 -11.94
C ASN A 106 -5.87 -4.07 -11.47
N ASN A 107 -5.76 -3.77 -10.18
CA ASN A 107 -4.68 -2.93 -9.67
C ASN A 107 -3.38 -3.74 -9.55
N ASN A 108 -2.39 -3.42 -10.38
CA ASN A 108 -1.10 -4.11 -10.37
C ASN A 108 -0.24 -3.71 -9.16
N THR A 109 -0.36 -2.49 -8.65
CA THR A 109 0.37 -2.03 -7.46
C THR A 109 0.06 -2.89 -6.24
N LEU A 110 -1.22 -3.19 -5.99
CA LEU A 110 -1.64 -4.11 -4.92
C LEU A 110 -1.01 -5.49 -5.09
N LYS A 111 -1.01 -6.04 -6.31
CA LYS A 111 -0.40 -7.35 -6.60
C LYS A 111 1.11 -7.33 -6.34
N THR A 112 1.79 -6.22 -6.64
CA THR A 112 3.21 -6.03 -6.31
C THR A 112 3.44 -5.96 -4.80
N PHE A 113 2.64 -5.22 -4.03
CA PHE A 113 2.81 -5.22 -2.57
C PHE A 113 2.48 -6.59 -1.95
N TYR A 114 1.49 -7.28 -2.49
CA TYR A 114 1.14 -8.64 -2.10
C TYR A 114 2.29 -9.63 -2.34
N SER A 115 2.97 -9.59 -3.48
CA SER A 115 4.12 -10.48 -3.73
C SER A 115 5.25 -10.28 -2.71
N ILE A 116 5.52 -9.03 -2.31
CA ILE A 116 6.51 -8.75 -1.25
C ILE A 116 6.10 -9.44 0.07
N VAL A 117 4.81 -9.43 0.41
CA VAL A 117 4.30 -10.14 1.60
C VAL A 117 4.44 -11.65 1.45
N LEU A 118 4.17 -12.22 0.26
CA LEU A 118 4.40 -13.64 -0.01
C LEU A 118 5.86 -14.02 0.21
N TYR A 119 6.80 -13.19 -0.26
CA TYR A 119 8.23 -13.38 0.01
C TYR A 119 8.53 -13.38 1.51
N ASN A 120 7.97 -12.43 2.29
CA ASN A 120 8.16 -12.40 3.74
C ASN A 120 7.58 -13.63 4.45
N LEU A 121 6.54 -14.25 3.89
CA LEU A 121 5.96 -15.51 4.36
C LEU A 121 6.72 -16.75 3.87
N LYS A 122 7.81 -16.58 3.13
CA LYS A 122 8.57 -17.65 2.47
C LYS A 122 7.81 -18.41 1.39
N ASP A 123 6.72 -17.85 0.90
CA ASP A 123 6.00 -18.33 -0.29
C ASP A 123 6.69 -17.79 -1.56
N TYR A 124 7.93 -18.23 -1.76
CA TYR A 124 8.82 -17.71 -2.79
C TYR A 124 8.29 -18.01 -4.19
N LYS A 125 7.74 -19.21 -4.40
CA LYS A 125 7.16 -19.63 -5.68
C LYS A 125 6.07 -18.66 -6.12
N ASN A 126 5.04 -18.46 -5.28
CA ASN A 126 3.92 -17.59 -5.66
C ASN A 126 4.35 -16.11 -5.75
N SER A 127 5.30 -15.67 -4.91
CA SER A 127 5.89 -14.33 -5.01
C SER A 127 6.52 -14.08 -6.38
N VAL A 128 7.42 -14.95 -6.81
CA VAL A 128 8.17 -14.79 -8.07
C VAL A 128 7.25 -15.01 -9.27
N SER A 129 6.38 -16.03 -9.22
CA SER A 129 5.36 -16.27 -10.25
C SER A 129 4.52 -15.02 -10.51
N LEU A 130 3.99 -14.40 -9.45
CA LEU A 130 3.17 -13.20 -9.56
C LEU A 130 3.96 -12.02 -10.15
N LEU A 131 5.20 -11.81 -9.72
CA LEU A 131 6.05 -10.75 -10.25
C LEU A 131 6.41 -10.95 -11.73
N LEU A 132 6.69 -12.18 -12.17
CA LEU A 132 6.93 -12.50 -13.58
C LEU A 132 5.69 -12.24 -14.42
N LYS A 133 4.51 -12.68 -13.97
CA LYS A 133 3.24 -12.42 -14.67
C LYS A 133 2.93 -10.94 -14.78
N LEU A 134 3.22 -10.16 -13.73
CA LEU A 134 3.11 -8.71 -13.78
C LEU A 134 4.10 -8.11 -14.77
N LEU A 135 5.37 -8.53 -14.72
CA LEU A 135 6.42 -8.06 -15.63
C LEU A 135 6.05 -8.29 -17.09
N ILE A 136 5.63 -9.50 -17.45
CA ILE A 136 5.18 -9.85 -18.81
C ILE A 136 4.01 -8.95 -19.24
N LYS A 137 3.03 -8.74 -18.35
CA LYS A 137 1.84 -7.95 -18.65
C LYS A 137 2.12 -6.45 -18.82
N THR A 138 3.06 -5.89 -18.06
CA THR A 138 3.27 -4.43 -17.99
C THR A 138 4.50 -3.93 -18.71
N SER A 139 5.42 -4.80 -19.11
CA SER A 139 6.68 -4.38 -19.72
C SER A 139 6.49 -3.85 -21.14
N SER A 140 7.11 -2.70 -21.42
CA SER A 140 7.30 -2.19 -22.78
C SER A 140 8.65 -2.62 -23.39
N ASP A 141 9.49 -3.34 -22.65
CA ASP A 141 10.80 -3.82 -23.08
C ASP A 141 10.66 -4.95 -24.13
N GLU A 142 11.25 -4.76 -25.30
CA GLU A 142 11.11 -5.68 -26.44
C GLU A 142 11.83 -7.01 -26.22
N GLU A 143 12.91 -7.05 -25.44
CA GLU A 143 13.61 -8.29 -25.11
C GLU A 143 12.73 -9.15 -24.20
N ILE A 144 12.14 -8.53 -23.15
CA ILE A 144 11.20 -9.22 -22.26
C ILE A 144 9.98 -9.74 -23.05
N LYS A 145 9.41 -8.94 -23.95
CA LYS A 145 8.27 -9.37 -24.78
C LYS A 145 8.62 -10.56 -25.69
N SER A 146 9.81 -10.55 -26.28
CA SER A 146 10.30 -11.63 -27.14
C SER A 146 10.42 -12.96 -26.39
N PHE A 147 10.67 -12.92 -25.07
CA PHE A 147 10.72 -14.09 -24.19
C PHE A 147 9.43 -14.34 -23.38
N SER A 148 8.34 -13.61 -23.63
CA SER A 148 7.12 -13.69 -22.82
C SER A 148 6.56 -15.11 -22.65
N GLY A 149 6.52 -15.92 -23.72
CA GLY A 149 6.06 -17.31 -23.63
C GLY A 149 6.92 -18.20 -22.73
N ALA A 150 8.25 -18.02 -22.77
CA ALA A 150 9.16 -18.74 -21.89
C ALA A 150 9.03 -18.26 -20.45
N LEU A 151 8.95 -16.95 -20.23
CA LEU A 151 8.77 -16.37 -18.89
C LEU A 151 7.42 -16.78 -18.27
N ASP A 152 6.35 -16.86 -19.07
CA ASP A 152 5.03 -17.32 -18.61
C ASP A 152 5.09 -18.80 -18.21
N PHE A 153 5.69 -19.65 -19.05
CA PHE A 153 5.93 -21.06 -18.73
C PHE A 153 6.74 -21.22 -17.43
N TYR A 154 7.87 -20.51 -17.28
CA TYR A 154 8.66 -20.61 -16.05
C TYR A 154 7.93 -20.05 -14.83
N SER A 155 7.06 -19.06 -14.99
CA SER A 155 6.29 -18.50 -13.88
C SER A 155 5.38 -19.53 -13.20
N ASP A 156 4.94 -20.57 -13.92
CA ASP A 156 4.14 -21.66 -13.36
C ASP A 156 4.99 -22.84 -12.85
N ASN A 157 6.22 -22.98 -13.36
CA ASN A 157 7.07 -24.15 -13.18
C ASN A 157 8.42 -23.86 -12.48
N LEU A 158 8.47 -22.85 -11.60
CA LEU A 158 9.72 -22.37 -10.95
C LEU A 158 10.52 -23.44 -10.18
N ASP A 159 9.88 -24.52 -9.73
CA ASP A 159 10.53 -25.59 -8.96
C ASP A 159 10.80 -26.86 -9.79
N GLU A 160 10.45 -26.85 -11.09
CA GLU A 160 10.57 -28.00 -11.97
C GLU A 160 11.93 -28.01 -12.70
N ILE A 161 12.41 -29.21 -13.02
CA ILE A 161 13.62 -29.44 -13.81
C ILE A 161 13.19 -30.19 -15.08
N PHE A 162 13.60 -29.69 -16.24
CA PHE A 162 13.26 -30.22 -17.56
C PHE A 162 14.50 -30.66 -18.32
#